data_AF-A0A7X6P3R1-F1
#
_entry.id   AF-A0A7X6P3R1-F1
#
_cell.length_a   1.000
_cell.length_b   1.000
_cell.length_c   1.000
_cell.angle_alpha   90.00
_cell.angle_beta   90.00
_cell.angle_gamma   90.00
#
_symmetry.space_group_name_H-M   'P 1'
#
loop_
_entity.id
_entity.type
_entity.pdbx_description
1 polymer ?
#
loop_
_entity_poly.entity_id
_entity_poly.type
_entity_poly.pdbx_seq_one_letter_code
_entity_poly.pdbx_strand_id
1 'polypeptide(L)'
;MRNTGVAVAGVLALTASLTMVGVAGAQDGEGTTVVETTAAPPTTIESPAPEVTEPVETTVPESTPSPTSVVEPPAGEIPTDNAPPSDAGTVLEPVALPGNVVTSGTLEFNVSFSDSPSSSCSGTVALSSGQMNIGYDEEGRVGGLYGLTSTGSGTLGALLVGLGPIPAGVAVISVSDANCEFDALGIGSWAATAATAQFGGIGFGLHPGAYDTGSYIDTMSAKATIGATGGAANLDLGQLEQFLLRSRPGLTLDLPGSGGGEGGGESGGGTPLE
;
A
#
# COMPACT_ATOMS: atom_id res chain seq x y z
N MET A 1 -2.77 -24.35 54.47
CA MET A 1 -2.73 -23.13 55.31
C MET A 1 -2.60 -21.95 54.37
N ARG A 2 -3.56 -21.03 54.42
CA ARG A 2 -3.52 -19.75 53.70
C ARG A 2 -2.47 -18.86 54.37
N ASN A 3 -1.75 -18.05 53.59
CA ASN A 3 -1.46 -16.70 54.04
C ASN A 3 -1.43 -15.71 52.86
N THR A 4 -2.23 -14.67 53.06
CA THR A 4 -2.55 -13.50 52.25
C THR A 4 -1.62 -12.33 52.60
N GLY A 5 -1.44 -11.39 51.66
CA GLY A 5 -0.86 -10.05 51.87
C GLY A 5 -0.57 -9.35 50.54
N VAL A 6 -1.55 -8.70 49.89
CA VAL A 6 -1.85 -7.24 49.88
C VAL A 6 -0.70 -6.42 49.25
N ALA A 7 -0.75 -6.06 47.95
CA ALA A 7 -1.42 -4.92 47.29
C ALA A 7 -0.76 -3.54 47.53
N VAL A 8 -0.24 -2.94 46.45
CA VAL A 8 -0.18 -1.47 46.24
C VAL A 8 -0.61 -1.18 44.80
N ALA A 9 -1.60 -0.31 44.71
CA ALA A 9 -2.26 0.16 43.50
C ALA A 9 -1.36 1.10 42.68
N GLY A 10 -1.45 1.00 41.35
CA GLY A 10 -0.90 1.96 40.40
C GLY A 10 -1.94 2.25 39.32
N VAL A 11 -2.53 3.43 39.41
CA VAL A 11 -3.62 3.95 38.59
C VAL A 11 -3.13 4.26 37.16
N LEU A 12 -3.86 3.80 36.13
CA LEU A 12 -4.17 4.60 34.94
C LEU A 12 -5.31 3.93 34.16
N ALA A 13 -6.54 4.40 34.37
CA ALA A 13 -7.67 4.14 33.49
C ALA A 13 -8.08 5.49 32.89
N LEU A 14 -7.79 5.69 31.60
CA LEU A 14 -8.30 6.79 30.80
C LEU A 14 -9.18 6.16 29.71
N THR A 15 -10.42 5.88 30.09
CA THR A 15 -11.52 5.62 29.14
C THR A 15 -12.10 6.96 28.71
N ALA A 16 -11.72 7.44 27.54
CA ALA A 16 -12.43 8.52 26.87
C ALA A 16 -13.56 7.91 26.02
N SER A 17 -14.75 7.84 26.60
CA SER A 17 -15.99 7.47 25.92
C SER A 17 -16.48 8.66 25.10
N LEU A 18 -16.27 8.67 23.77
CA LEU A 18 -17.01 9.54 22.87
C LEU A 18 -18.36 8.89 22.55
N THR A 19 -19.39 9.23 23.32
CA THR A 19 -20.78 9.07 22.89
C THR A 19 -21.22 10.35 22.19
N MET A 20 -21.22 10.34 20.85
CA MET A 20 -22.02 11.28 20.07
C MET A 20 -23.49 10.84 20.15
N VAL A 21 -24.28 11.53 20.96
CA VAL A 21 -25.74 11.50 20.86
C VAL A 21 -26.14 12.76 20.09
N GLY A 22 -26.66 12.55 18.89
CA GLY A 22 -27.25 13.63 18.08
C GLY A 22 -28.44 14.27 18.77
N VAL A 23 -28.53 15.59 18.69
CA VAL A 23 -29.69 16.38 19.09
C VAL A 23 -30.54 16.67 17.86
N ALA A 24 -31.80 16.23 17.91
CA ALA A 24 -32.87 16.76 17.08
C ALA A 24 -34.05 17.14 17.99
N GLY A 25 -34.53 18.39 17.88
CA GLY A 25 -35.89 18.79 18.25
C GLY A 25 -36.09 19.52 19.59
N ALA A 26 -36.17 20.85 19.51
CA ALA A 26 -37.06 21.81 20.19
C ALA A 26 -37.47 21.64 21.68
N GLN A 27 -37.23 22.66 22.51
CA GLN A 27 -38.23 23.67 22.94
C GLN A 27 -37.65 24.67 23.96
N ASP A 28 -38.28 25.83 24.00
CA ASP A 28 -38.01 27.11 24.68
C ASP A 28 -37.46 27.07 26.12
N GLY A 29 -36.63 28.07 26.46
CA GLY A 29 -36.29 28.40 27.84
C GLY A 29 -35.18 29.45 27.95
N GLU A 30 -35.56 30.68 28.32
CA GLU A 30 -34.67 31.79 28.66
C GLU A 30 -33.67 31.41 29.77
N GLY A 31 -32.39 31.77 29.59
CA GLY A 31 -31.38 31.57 30.62
C GLY A 31 -29.96 31.76 30.11
N THR A 32 -29.56 33.00 29.85
CA THR A 32 -28.16 33.35 29.57
C THR A 32 -27.30 33.00 30.79
N THR A 33 -26.57 31.89 30.73
CA THR A 33 -25.47 31.60 31.66
C THR A 33 -24.17 31.82 30.90
N VAL A 34 -23.52 32.96 31.15
CA VAL A 34 -22.15 33.22 30.70
C VAL A 34 -21.23 32.38 31.58
N VAL A 35 -20.66 31.31 31.03
CA VAL A 35 -19.56 30.59 31.68
C VAL A 35 -18.28 31.36 31.36
N GLU A 36 -17.84 32.22 32.28
CA GLU A 36 -16.48 32.76 32.26
C GLU A 36 -15.51 31.60 32.46
N THR A 37 -14.84 31.18 31.38
CA THR A 37 -13.67 30.31 31.48
C THR A 37 -12.45 31.21 31.73
N THR A 38 -12.02 31.29 32.98
CA THR A 38 -10.72 31.85 33.34
C THR A 38 -9.63 30.98 32.72
N ALA A 39 -9.06 31.44 31.60
CA ALA A 39 -7.85 30.84 31.03
C ALA A 39 -6.67 31.09 31.98
N ALA A 40 -6.00 30.02 32.40
CA ALA A 40 -4.70 30.13 33.07
C ALA A 40 -3.65 30.70 32.09
N PRO A 41 -2.70 31.53 32.55
CA PRO A 41 -1.67 32.08 31.68
C PRO A 41 -0.80 30.97 31.06
N PRO A 42 -0.35 31.11 29.80
CA PRO A 42 0.53 30.13 29.18
C PRO A 42 1.86 30.07 29.93
N THR A 43 2.29 28.85 30.27
CA THR A 43 3.64 28.60 30.81
C THR A 43 4.61 28.60 29.63
N THR A 44 5.43 29.63 29.51
CA THR A 44 6.54 29.67 28.56
C THR A 44 7.60 28.65 28.98
N ILE A 45 7.83 27.61 28.17
CA ILE A 45 8.99 26.74 28.30
C ILE A 45 10.05 27.29 27.33
N GLU A 46 11.11 27.90 27.87
CA GLU A 46 12.31 28.21 27.09
C GLU A 46 12.97 26.91 26.63
N SER A 47 13.11 26.75 25.32
CA SER A 47 13.92 25.69 24.71
C SER A 47 15.39 26.08 24.83
N PRO A 48 16.28 25.23 25.37
CA PRO A 48 17.71 25.51 25.33
C PRO A 48 18.21 25.44 23.88
N ALA A 49 19.00 26.44 23.49
CA ALA A 49 19.64 26.51 22.18
C ALA A 49 20.51 25.26 21.91
N PRO A 50 20.60 24.77 20.65
CA PRO A 50 21.48 23.66 20.33
C PRO A 50 22.94 24.08 20.45
N GLU A 51 23.70 23.31 21.24
CA GLU A 51 25.16 23.42 21.36
C GLU A 51 25.80 22.92 20.06
N VAL A 52 26.46 23.81 19.32
CA VAL A 52 27.23 23.46 18.12
C VAL A 52 28.57 22.91 18.58
N THR A 53 28.75 21.59 18.51
CA THR A 53 30.06 20.95 18.68
C THR A 53 30.75 20.87 17.31
N GLU A 54 31.96 21.39 17.22
CA GLU A 54 32.81 21.34 16.01
C GLU A 54 33.11 19.89 15.59
N PRO A 55 33.27 19.59 14.29
CA PRO A 55 33.59 18.24 13.84
C PRO A 55 35.04 17.89 14.19
N VAL A 56 35.22 16.78 14.90
CA VAL A 56 36.51 16.13 15.10
C VAL A 56 36.99 15.53 13.77
N GLU A 57 38.11 16.03 13.24
CA GLU A 57 38.82 15.39 12.13
C GLU A 57 39.21 13.96 12.51
N THR A 58 38.55 12.97 11.89
CA THR A 58 38.98 11.57 11.94
C THR A 58 39.88 11.31 10.73
N THR A 59 41.17 11.12 10.98
CA THR A 59 42.13 10.66 9.97
C THR A 59 41.92 9.16 9.71
N VAL A 60 41.47 8.83 8.50
CA VAL A 60 41.40 7.44 8.00
C VAL A 60 42.74 7.08 7.36
N PRO A 61 43.37 5.93 7.69
CA PRO A 61 44.57 5.49 6.97
C PRO A 61 44.21 5.03 5.55
N GLU A 62 44.89 5.64 4.59
CA GLU A 62 44.88 5.30 3.16
C GLU A 62 45.26 3.83 2.95
N SER A 63 44.33 3.04 2.41
CA SER A 63 44.59 1.66 1.99
C SER A 63 44.88 1.65 0.49
N THR A 64 46.13 1.39 0.15
CA THR A 64 46.61 1.17 -1.22
C THR A 64 45.80 0.07 -1.93
N PRO A 65 45.24 0.30 -3.13
CA PRO A 65 44.62 -0.78 -3.88
C PRO A 65 45.69 -1.71 -4.47
N SER A 66 45.66 -2.99 -4.08
CA SER A 66 46.35 -4.06 -4.82
C SER A 66 45.70 -4.23 -6.19
N PRO A 67 46.46 -4.39 -7.29
CA PRO A 67 45.88 -4.59 -8.61
C PRO A 67 45.27 -5.98 -8.71
N THR A 68 43.94 -6.07 -8.75
CA THR A 68 43.25 -7.28 -9.18
C THR A 68 43.42 -7.40 -10.70
N SER A 69 44.19 -8.40 -11.12
CA SER A 69 44.35 -8.79 -12.52
C SER A 69 42.98 -9.19 -13.09
N VAL A 70 42.49 -8.42 -14.06
CA VAL A 70 41.36 -8.82 -14.91
C VAL A 70 41.90 -9.82 -15.93
N VAL A 71 41.53 -11.08 -15.78
CA VAL A 71 41.73 -12.09 -16.82
C VAL A 71 40.58 -11.96 -17.81
N GLU A 72 40.89 -11.51 -19.02
CA GLU A 72 39.98 -11.47 -20.16
C GLU A 72 39.53 -12.91 -20.51
N PRO A 73 38.22 -13.21 -20.62
CA PRO A 73 37.77 -14.50 -21.11
C PRO A 73 38.15 -14.63 -22.60
N PRO A 74 38.54 -15.83 -23.07
CA PRO A 74 38.92 -16.01 -24.47
C PRO A 74 37.73 -15.68 -25.37
N ALA A 75 37.99 -14.94 -26.45
CA ALA A 75 37.02 -14.66 -27.50
C ALA A 75 36.54 -15.97 -28.13
N GLY A 76 35.36 -16.44 -27.70
CA GLY A 76 34.64 -17.53 -28.34
C GLY A 76 33.96 -17.02 -29.60
N GLU A 77 34.21 -17.69 -30.73
CA GLU A 77 33.54 -17.45 -32.01
C GLU A 77 32.02 -17.58 -31.84
N ILE A 78 31.26 -16.57 -32.30
CA ILE A 78 29.79 -16.59 -32.30
C ILE A 78 29.34 -17.51 -33.45
N PRO A 79 28.65 -18.64 -33.21
CA PRO A 79 28.03 -19.40 -34.28
C PRO A 79 26.85 -18.60 -34.83
N THR A 80 26.89 -18.26 -36.12
CA THR A 80 25.74 -17.69 -36.84
C THR A 80 24.76 -18.80 -37.19
N ASP A 81 23.96 -19.23 -36.22
CA ASP A 81 22.78 -20.05 -36.48
C ASP A 81 21.51 -19.22 -36.26
N ASN A 82 20.88 -18.81 -37.37
CA ASN A 82 19.60 -18.11 -37.40
C ASN A 82 18.44 -19.11 -37.30
N ALA A 83 18.37 -19.84 -36.19
CA ALA A 83 17.17 -20.52 -35.77
C ALA A 83 16.66 -19.83 -34.49
N PRO A 84 15.39 -19.37 -34.43
CA PRO A 84 14.85 -18.86 -33.18
C PRO A 84 14.95 -19.98 -32.13
N PRO A 85 15.43 -19.70 -30.90
CA PRO A 85 15.47 -20.72 -29.87
C PRO A 85 14.04 -21.24 -29.67
N SER A 86 13.82 -22.51 -29.95
CA SER A 86 12.59 -23.20 -29.56
C SER A 86 12.65 -23.50 -28.07
N ASP A 87 12.63 -22.47 -27.23
CA ASP A 87 12.41 -22.67 -25.81
C ASP A 87 10.92 -22.95 -25.62
N ALA A 88 10.60 -24.25 -25.63
CA ALA A 88 9.44 -24.76 -24.95
C ALA A 88 9.40 -24.13 -23.56
N GLY A 89 8.32 -23.40 -23.27
CA GLY A 89 8.21 -22.47 -22.16
C GLY A 89 8.96 -22.92 -20.92
N THR A 90 9.95 -22.11 -20.51
CA THR A 90 10.58 -22.19 -19.20
C THR A 90 9.46 -22.18 -18.18
N VAL A 91 9.09 -23.36 -17.68
CA VAL A 91 8.22 -23.49 -16.53
C VAL A 91 9.00 -22.85 -15.40
N LEU A 92 8.67 -21.60 -15.08
CA LEU A 92 9.21 -20.94 -13.90
C LEU A 92 8.96 -21.87 -12.72
N GLU A 93 10.01 -22.27 -12.01
CA GLU A 93 9.85 -23.10 -10.83
C GLU A 93 8.85 -22.42 -9.88
N PRO A 94 7.91 -23.17 -9.28
CA PRO A 94 6.95 -22.58 -8.35
C PRO A 94 7.70 -21.82 -7.26
N VAL A 95 7.50 -20.50 -7.20
CA VAL A 95 8.08 -19.67 -6.14
C VAL A 95 7.53 -20.18 -4.81
N ALA A 96 8.41 -20.52 -3.87
CA ALA A 96 8.00 -20.87 -2.52
C ALA A 96 7.50 -19.61 -1.80
N LEU A 97 6.19 -19.41 -1.83
CA LEU A 97 5.53 -18.26 -1.25
C LEU A 97 5.33 -18.45 0.27
N PRO A 98 5.57 -17.43 1.10
CA PRO A 98 5.41 -17.56 2.54
C PRO A 98 3.95 -17.58 2.95
N GLY A 99 3.62 -18.41 3.94
CA GLY A 99 2.32 -18.39 4.61
C GLY A 99 1.31 -19.39 4.03
N ASN A 100 0.03 -19.10 4.27
CA ASN A 100 -1.09 -19.97 3.92
C ASN A 100 -2.13 -19.22 3.10
N VAL A 101 -2.87 -19.94 2.26
CA VAL A 101 -4.02 -19.37 1.55
C VAL A 101 -5.15 -19.03 2.55
N VAL A 102 -5.85 -17.92 2.33
CA VAL A 102 -7.03 -17.54 3.11
C VAL A 102 -8.27 -18.15 2.46
N THR A 103 -9.01 -18.97 3.20
CA THR A 103 -10.21 -19.68 2.70
C THR A 103 -11.51 -19.03 3.13
N SER A 104 -11.47 -18.16 4.14
CA SER A 104 -12.59 -17.27 4.49
C SER A 104 -12.11 -16.02 5.23
N GLY A 105 -12.81 -14.91 5.06
CA GLY A 105 -12.46 -13.63 5.66
C GLY A 105 -12.85 -12.46 4.78
N THR A 106 -12.59 -11.25 5.28
CA THR A 106 -12.86 -9.99 4.58
C THR A 106 -11.65 -9.07 4.62
N LEU A 107 -11.51 -8.25 3.58
CA LEU A 107 -10.63 -7.10 3.55
C LEU A 107 -11.49 -5.86 3.33
N GLU A 108 -11.53 -5.01 4.36
CA GLU A 108 -12.06 -3.66 4.26
C GLU A 108 -10.90 -2.74 3.88
N PHE A 109 -11.13 -1.81 2.94
CA PHE A 109 -10.15 -0.80 2.57
C PHE A 109 -10.81 0.56 2.37
N ASN A 110 -10.04 1.62 2.59
CA ASN A 110 -10.40 3.00 2.30
C ASN A 110 -9.16 3.76 1.85
N VAL A 111 -9.23 4.40 0.69
CA VAL A 111 -8.20 5.24 0.12
C VAL A 111 -8.83 6.58 -0.27
N SER A 112 -8.35 7.67 0.32
CA SER A 112 -8.80 9.03 0.04
C SER A 112 -7.68 9.89 -0.51
N PHE A 113 -7.93 10.52 -1.66
CA PHE A 113 -7.04 11.49 -2.28
C PHE A 113 -7.55 12.90 -1.97
N SER A 114 -6.77 13.70 -1.25
CA SER A 114 -7.19 15.06 -0.82
C SER A 114 -7.49 15.97 -2.00
N ASP A 115 -6.61 15.95 -3.00
CA ASP A 115 -6.67 16.83 -4.17
C ASP A 115 -7.56 16.25 -5.29
N SER A 116 -8.01 15.00 -5.15
CA SER A 116 -8.89 14.32 -6.12
C SER A 116 -9.93 13.44 -5.42
N PRO A 117 -10.89 14.01 -4.67
CA PRO A 117 -11.86 13.23 -3.90
C PRO A 117 -12.75 12.29 -4.72
N SER A 118 -12.94 12.57 -6.01
CA SER A 118 -13.68 11.69 -6.94
C SER A 118 -12.95 10.39 -7.26
N SER A 119 -11.64 10.33 -7.03
CA SER A 119 -10.81 9.13 -7.21
C SER A 119 -10.69 8.31 -5.93
N SER A 120 -11.19 8.83 -4.82
CA SER A 120 -11.23 8.13 -3.52
C SER A 120 -12.20 6.96 -3.58
N CYS A 121 -11.82 5.86 -2.95
CA CYS A 121 -12.62 4.64 -2.96
C CYS A 121 -12.48 3.88 -1.64
N SER A 122 -13.59 3.25 -1.24
CA SER A 122 -13.61 2.30 -0.14
C SER A 122 -14.45 1.09 -0.53
N GLY A 123 -14.15 -0.04 0.08
CA GLY A 123 -14.86 -1.28 -0.22
C GLY A 123 -14.60 -2.37 0.81
N THR A 124 -15.38 -3.43 0.68
CA THR A 124 -15.18 -4.67 1.43
C THR A 124 -15.22 -5.82 0.44
N VAL A 125 -14.13 -6.59 0.41
CA VAL A 125 -13.99 -7.75 -0.47
C VAL A 125 -13.86 -9.02 0.35
N ALA A 126 -14.36 -10.12 -0.19
CA ALA A 126 -14.10 -11.43 0.39
C ALA A 126 -12.63 -11.81 0.10
N LEU A 127 -11.93 -12.33 1.11
CA LEU A 127 -10.57 -12.85 0.90
C LEU A 127 -10.58 -14.22 0.20
N SER A 128 -11.69 -14.94 0.29
CA SER A 128 -11.86 -16.28 -0.27
C SER A 128 -12.17 -16.33 -1.76
N SER A 129 -12.47 -15.19 -2.39
CA SER A 129 -12.81 -15.10 -3.83
C SER A 129 -11.60 -15.01 -4.75
N GLY A 130 -10.38 -15.23 -4.23
CA GLY A 130 -9.16 -15.18 -5.02
C GLY A 130 -7.98 -15.93 -4.40
N GLN A 131 -6.80 -15.39 -4.61
CA GLN A 131 -5.50 -15.94 -4.24
C GLN A 131 -4.88 -15.13 -3.11
N MET A 132 -5.67 -14.83 -2.07
CA MET A 132 -5.20 -14.08 -0.91
C MET A 132 -4.46 -15.02 0.04
N ASN A 133 -3.29 -14.59 0.47
CA ASN A 133 -2.39 -15.34 1.33
C ASN A 133 -2.08 -14.54 2.59
N ILE A 134 -1.70 -15.25 3.64
CA ILE A 134 -1.37 -14.66 4.93
C ILE A 134 -0.13 -15.30 5.55
N GLY A 135 0.75 -14.45 6.05
CA GLY A 135 1.89 -14.83 6.88
C GLY A 135 1.65 -14.47 8.34
N TYR A 136 2.08 -15.34 9.24
CA TYR A 136 2.08 -15.09 10.68
C TYR A 136 3.49 -14.73 11.15
N ASP A 137 3.59 -13.84 12.12
CA ASP A 137 4.83 -13.55 12.82
C ASP A 137 5.15 -14.62 13.89
N GLU A 138 6.29 -14.46 14.56
CA GLU A 138 6.76 -15.39 15.60
C GLU A 138 5.82 -15.46 16.82
N GLU A 139 5.01 -14.44 17.03
CA GLU A 139 4.01 -14.37 18.10
C GLU A 139 2.65 -14.95 17.67
N GLY A 140 2.54 -15.48 16.45
CA GLY A 140 1.31 -16.03 15.88
C GLY A 140 0.28 -14.96 15.51
N ARG A 141 0.68 -13.68 15.39
CA ARG A 141 -0.17 -12.61 14.88
C ARG A 141 -0.01 -12.51 13.38
N VAL A 142 -0.96 -11.87 12.71
CA VAL A 142 -0.85 -11.60 11.28
C VAL A 142 0.34 -10.66 11.02
N GLY A 143 1.39 -11.19 10.39
CA GLY A 143 2.58 -10.44 10.00
C GLY A 143 2.43 -9.79 8.62
N GLY A 144 1.62 -10.38 7.74
CA GLY A 144 1.29 -9.77 6.46
C GLY A 144 0.22 -10.53 5.68
N LEU A 145 -0.36 -9.85 4.70
CA LEU A 145 -1.38 -10.36 3.80
C LEU A 145 -1.08 -9.89 2.38
N TYR A 146 -1.15 -10.80 1.40
CA TYR A 146 -0.85 -10.46 0.02
C TYR A 146 -1.61 -11.31 -0.99
N GLY A 147 -1.83 -10.78 -2.18
CA GLY A 147 -2.42 -11.51 -3.31
C GLY A 147 -3.49 -10.72 -4.04
N LEU A 148 -4.30 -11.44 -4.81
CA LEU A 148 -5.39 -10.90 -5.60
C LEU A 148 -6.74 -11.45 -5.13
N THR A 149 -7.79 -10.64 -5.18
CA THR A 149 -9.18 -11.09 -4.98
C THR A 149 -10.15 -10.35 -5.90
N SER A 150 -11.27 -10.99 -6.23
CA SER A 150 -12.33 -10.34 -7.00
C SER A 150 -13.09 -9.31 -6.16
N THR A 151 -13.42 -8.17 -6.77
CA THR A 151 -14.35 -7.17 -6.23
C THR A 151 -15.80 -7.40 -6.67
N GLY A 152 -16.05 -8.44 -7.48
CA GLY A 152 -17.33 -8.72 -8.13
C GLY A 152 -17.45 -8.13 -9.55
N SER A 153 -16.95 -6.91 -9.77
CA SER A 153 -16.88 -6.27 -11.10
C SER A 153 -15.45 -6.13 -11.63
N GLY A 154 -14.46 -6.48 -10.82
CA GLY A 154 -13.04 -6.38 -11.17
C GLY A 154 -12.14 -7.11 -10.18
N THR A 155 -10.94 -6.56 -9.96
CA THR A 155 -9.89 -7.17 -9.14
C THR A 155 -9.27 -6.16 -8.19
N LEU A 156 -8.99 -6.63 -6.97
CA LEU A 156 -8.20 -5.94 -5.97
C LEU A 156 -6.93 -6.75 -5.73
N GLY A 157 -5.78 -6.09 -5.85
CA GLY A 157 -4.49 -6.59 -5.38
C GLY A 157 -4.10 -5.89 -4.09
N ALA A 158 -3.63 -6.65 -3.10
CA ALA A 158 -3.15 -6.11 -1.84
C ALA A 158 -1.80 -6.71 -1.45
N LEU A 159 -1.00 -5.90 -0.77
CA LEU A 159 0.18 -6.30 0.00
C LEU A 159 0.19 -5.45 1.27
N LEU A 160 -0.08 -6.07 2.41
CA LEU A 160 -0.07 -5.47 3.73
C LEU A 160 1.01 -6.16 4.56
N VAL A 161 1.97 -5.40 5.09
CA VAL A 161 3.09 -5.97 5.85
C VAL A 161 3.32 -5.16 7.12
N GLY A 162 3.30 -5.84 8.27
CA GLY A 162 3.75 -5.26 9.54
C GLY A 162 5.26 -5.31 9.68
N LEU A 163 5.85 -4.28 10.30
CA LEU A 163 7.29 -4.16 10.51
C LEU A 163 7.76 -4.88 11.80
N GLY A 164 7.14 -6.03 12.10
CA GLY A 164 7.44 -6.85 13.27
C GLY A 164 7.17 -6.12 14.59
N PRO A 165 8.19 -5.91 15.45
CA PRO A 165 8.01 -5.29 16.76
C PRO A 165 7.67 -3.79 16.68
N ILE A 166 7.88 -3.15 15.53
CA ILE A 166 7.52 -1.75 15.31
C ILE A 166 6.01 -1.71 15.01
N PRO A 167 5.20 -0.87 15.71
CA PRO A 167 3.77 -0.73 15.47
C PRO A 167 3.47 0.08 14.20
N ALA A 168 4.20 -0.23 13.13
CA ALA A 168 4.11 0.38 11.83
C ALA A 168 4.03 -0.69 10.74
N GLY A 169 3.48 -0.31 9.59
CA GLY A 169 3.32 -1.20 8.46
C GLY A 169 3.39 -0.45 7.14
N VAL A 170 3.47 -1.23 6.07
CA VAL A 170 3.40 -0.77 4.69
C VAL A 170 2.18 -1.42 4.04
N ALA A 171 1.43 -0.65 3.27
CA ALA A 171 0.29 -1.12 2.52
C ALA A 171 0.44 -0.74 1.05
N VAL A 172 0.26 -1.71 0.16
CA VAL A 172 0.02 -1.50 -1.27
C VAL A 172 -1.38 -2.02 -1.56
N ILE A 173 -2.22 -1.18 -2.15
CA ILE A 173 -3.57 -1.55 -2.58
C ILE A 173 -3.75 -1.05 -4.00
N SER A 174 -4.00 -1.97 -4.93
CA SER A 174 -4.33 -1.67 -6.31
C SER A 174 -5.74 -2.18 -6.57
N VAL A 175 -6.61 -1.33 -7.11
CA VAL A 175 -7.98 -1.69 -7.44
C VAL A 175 -8.24 -1.35 -8.88
N SER A 176 -8.90 -2.27 -9.57
CA SER A 176 -9.44 -2.08 -10.90
C SER A 176 -10.81 -2.70 -10.96
N ASP A 177 -11.84 -1.87 -10.84
CA ASP A 177 -13.23 -2.25 -10.95
C ASP A 177 -14.08 -1.14 -11.55
N ALA A 178 -15.39 -1.37 -11.69
CA ALA A 178 -16.30 -0.43 -12.35
C ALA A 178 -16.41 0.95 -11.67
N ASN A 179 -16.10 1.06 -10.37
CA ASN A 179 -16.27 2.27 -9.58
C ASN A 179 -14.96 2.78 -8.97
N CYS A 180 -13.89 1.98 -9.01
CA CYS A 180 -12.62 2.23 -8.35
C CYS A 180 -11.45 1.82 -9.24
N GLU A 181 -10.59 2.78 -9.57
CA GLU A 181 -9.37 2.55 -10.31
C GLU A 181 -8.23 3.36 -9.68
N PHE A 182 -7.27 2.68 -9.06
CA PHE A 182 -6.07 3.31 -8.51
C PHE A 182 -4.98 2.27 -8.18
N ASP A 183 -3.77 2.77 -7.97
CA ASP A 183 -2.75 2.13 -7.14
C ASP A 183 -2.41 3.05 -5.97
N ALA A 184 -2.28 2.49 -4.78
CA ALA A 184 -1.93 3.23 -3.58
C ALA A 184 -0.80 2.51 -2.85
N LEU A 185 0.19 3.27 -2.40
CA LEU A 185 1.23 2.86 -1.47
C LEU A 185 1.15 3.76 -0.25
N GLY A 186 1.16 3.18 0.94
CA GLY A 186 1.13 3.93 2.19
C GLY A 186 2.03 3.32 3.26
N ILE A 187 2.37 4.18 4.21
CA ILE A 187 3.04 3.84 5.46
C ILE A 187 2.21 4.37 6.61
N GLY A 188 2.14 3.61 7.70
CA GLY A 188 1.27 3.97 8.80
C GLY A 188 1.39 3.05 9.99
N SER A 189 0.43 3.22 10.89
CA SER A 189 0.23 2.36 12.04
C SER A 189 -0.15 0.94 11.62
N TRP A 190 0.36 -0.04 12.37
CA TRP A 190 0.01 -1.45 12.22
C TRP A 190 -0.40 -2.04 13.56
N ALA A 191 -1.52 -2.76 13.56
CA ALA A 191 -1.98 -3.53 14.70
C ALA A 191 -2.51 -4.89 14.23
N ALA A 192 -2.06 -5.96 14.87
CA ALA A 192 -2.46 -7.31 14.49
C ALA A 192 -2.74 -8.21 15.70
N THR A 193 -3.62 -9.16 15.47
CA THR A 193 -3.91 -10.32 16.33
C THR A 193 -3.72 -11.59 15.49
N ALA A 194 -4.05 -12.77 16.03
CA ALA A 194 -4.06 -14.01 15.24
C ALA A 194 -5.12 -14.05 14.12
N ALA A 195 -6.15 -13.19 14.18
CA ALA A 195 -7.28 -13.22 13.25
C ALA A 195 -7.55 -11.88 12.56
N THR A 196 -6.80 -10.83 12.88
CA THR A 196 -7.04 -9.50 12.33
C THR A 196 -5.74 -8.76 12.11
N ALA A 197 -5.65 -8.04 11.01
CA ALA A 197 -4.62 -7.02 10.79
C ALA A 197 -5.29 -5.70 10.42
N GLN A 198 -4.78 -4.61 10.97
CA GLN A 198 -5.25 -3.25 10.75
C GLN A 198 -4.07 -2.37 10.39
N PHE A 199 -4.22 -1.70 9.26
CA PHE A 199 -3.34 -0.66 8.77
C PHE A 199 -4.11 0.67 8.75
N GLY A 200 -3.48 1.73 9.21
CA GLY A 200 -3.99 3.09 9.08
C GLY A 200 -2.84 4.07 8.89
N GLY A 201 -2.86 4.84 7.82
CA GLY A 201 -1.75 5.71 7.45
C GLY A 201 -2.08 6.70 6.36
N ILE A 202 -1.01 7.21 5.77
CA ILE A 202 -0.99 8.15 4.66
C ILE A 202 -0.14 7.56 3.54
N GLY A 203 -0.17 8.19 2.38
CA GLY A 203 0.62 7.66 1.28
C GLY A 203 0.57 8.47 0.02
N PHE A 204 0.81 7.76 -1.06
CA PHE A 204 0.84 8.27 -2.41
C PHE A 204 0.17 7.27 -3.33
N GLY A 205 -0.58 7.75 -4.31
CA GLY A 205 -1.22 6.87 -5.26
C GLY A 205 -1.36 7.46 -6.65
N LEU A 206 -1.67 6.58 -7.57
CA LEU A 206 -1.88 6.82 -8.98
C LEU A 206 -3.33 6.51 -9.30
N HIS A 207 -4.02 7.40 -10.00
CA HIS A 207 -5.42 7.24 -10.39
C HIS A 207 -5.69 7.93 -11.73
N PRO A 208 -6.86 7.72 -12.37
CA PRO A 208 -7.22 8.42 -13.60
C PRO A 208 -7.06 9.93 -13.46
N GLY A 209 -6.33 10.55 -14.38
CA GLY A 209 -6.01 11.99 -14.37
C GLY A 209 -4.75 12.39 -13.58
N ALA A 210 -4.11 11.46 -12.86
CA ALA A 210 -2.88 11.71 -12.11
C ALA A 210 -1.88 10.54 -12.21
N TYR A 211 -1.88 9.76 -13.29
CA TYR A 211 -0.93 8.65 -13.42
C TYR A 211 0.54 9.09 -13.58
N ASP A 212 0.78 10.25 -14.19
CA ASP A 212 2.14 10.75 -14.44
C ASP A 212 2.74 11.48 -13.23
N THR A 213 1.89 12.14 -12.44
CA THR A 213 2.33 12.95 -11.29
C THR A 213 2.07 12.29 -9.96
N GLY A 214 1.17 11.30 -9.93
CA GLY A 214 0.53 10.79 -8.72
C GLY A 214 -0.17 11.85 -7.89
N SER A 215 -0.68 11.44 -6.73
CA SER A 215 -1.40 12.29 -5.79
C SER A 215 -1.22 11.81 -4.36
N TYR A 216 -1.25 12.76 -3.43
CA TYR A 216 -1.16 12.46 -2.01
C TYR A 216 -2.43 11.79 -1.50
N ILE A 217 -2.25 10.81 -0.62
CA ILE A 217 -3.32 10.10 0.07
C ILE A 217 -3.31 10.57 1.53
N ASP A 218 -4.35 11.28 1.96
CA ASP A 218 -4.49 11.71 3.36
C ASP A 218 -5.07 10.65 4.28
N THR A 219 -5.79 9.67 3.71
CA THR A 219 -6.34 8.56 4.44
C THR A 219 -6.14 7.28 3.64
N MET A 220 -5.34 6.37 4.18
CA MET A 220 -5.25 4.99 3.72
C MET A 220 -5.51 4.07 4.91
N SER A 221 -6.55 3.25 4.84
CA SER A 221 -6.80 2.23 5.84
C SER A 221 -7.12 0.89 5.20
N ALA A 222 -6.71 -0.17 5.88
CA ALA A 222 -7.03 -1.53 5.51
C ALA A 222 -7.24 -2.36 6.76
N LYS A 223 -8.29 -3.16 6.78
CA LYS A 223 -8.58 -4.11 7.86
C LYS A 223 -8.86 -5.47 7.26
N ALA A 224 -7.95 -6.39 7.48
CA ALA A 224 -8.14 -7.81 7.17
C ALA A 224 -8.72 -8.52 8.38
N THR A 225 -9.82 -9.24 8.19
CA THR A 225 -10.40 -10.17 9.16
C THR A 225 -10.32 -11.57 8.60
N ILE A 226 -9.60 -12.46 9.27
CA ILE A 226 -9.29 -13.80 8.80
C ILE A 226 -10.22 -14.77 9.50
N GLY A 227 -11.07 -15.45 8.72
CA GLY A 227 -11.96 -16.48 9.23
C GLY A 227 -11.27 -17.84 9.30
N ALA A 228 -10.67 -18.27 8.19
CA ALA A 228 -9.98 -19.54 8.10
C ALA A 228 -8.86 -19.48 7.05
N THR A 229 -7.84 -20.29 7.27
CA THR A 229 -6.73 -20.53 6.34
C THR A 229 -6.78 -21.96 5.80
N GLY A 230 -6.11 -22.18 4.68
CA GLY A 230 -6.03 -23.46 4.00
C GLY A 230 -4.61 -23.99 3.93
N GLY A 231 -4.28 -24.63 2.82
CA GLY A 231 -2.94 -25.14 2.54
C GLY A 231 -1.91 -24.04 2.28
N ALA A 232 -0.80 -24.45 1.67
CA ALA A 232 0.30 -23.55 1.31
C ALA A 232 -0.19 -22.34 0.49
N ALA A 233 0.50 -21.22 0.66
CA ALA A 233 0.25 -20.02 -0.12
C ALA A 233 0.31 -20.30 -1.64
N ASN A 234 -0.55 -19.62 -2.38
CA ASN A 234 -0.65 -19.74 -3.84
C ASN A 234 -0.87 -18.36 -4.45
N LEU A 235 -0.10 -18.04 -5.49
CA LEU A 235 -0.26 -16.85 -6.31
C LEU A 235 0.08 -17.20 -7.76
N ASP A 236 -0.88 -17.01 -8.65
CA ASP A 236 -0.67 -17.16 -10.09
C ASP A 236 0.07 -15.92 -10.60
N LEU A 237 1.36 -16.10 -10.88
CA LEU A 237 2.23 -15.03 -11.35
C LEU A 237 1.77 -14.45 -12.70
N GLY A 238 1.16 -15.25 -13.56
CA GLY A 238 0.62 -14.79 -14.84
C GLY A 238 -0.60 -13.89 -14.64
N GLN A 239 -1.49 -14.24 -13.70
CA GLN A 239 -2.62 -13.37 -13.34
C GLN A 239 -2.16 -12.09 -12.65
N LEU A 240 -1.15 -12.17 -11.78
CA LEU A 240 -0.55 -11.00 -11.14
C LEU A 240 0.07 -10.06 -12.17
N GLU A 241 0.87 -10.59 -13.09
CA GLU A 241 1.48 -9.80 -14.16
C GLU A 241 0.41 -9.10 -15.01
N GLN A 242 -0.62 -9.85 -15.46
CA GLN A 242 -1.73 -9.26 -16.21
C GLN A 242 -2.46 -8.17 -15.43
N PHE A 243 -2.65 -8.33 -14.13
CA PHE A 243 -3.30 -7.32 -13.29
C PHE A 243 -2.43 -6.06 -13.08
N LEU A 244 -1.13 -6.24 -12.91
CA LEU A 244 -0.18 -5.12 -12.75
C LEU A 244 0.02 -4.35 -14.05
N LEU A 245 0.04 -5.05 -15.19
CA LEU A 245 0.21 -4.50 -16.53
C LEU A 245 -1.13 -4.18 -17.23
N ARG A 246 -2.25 -4.21 -16.49
CA ARG A 246 -3.57 -3.95 -17.07
C ARG A 246 -3.61 -2.57 -17.74
N SER A 247 -4.42 -2.45 -18.78
CA SER A 247 -4.77 -1.14 -19.33
C SER A 247 -5.50 -0.32 -18.27
N ARG A 248 -5.03 0.90 -18.04
CA ARG A 248 -5.57 1.79 -17.02
C ARG A 248 -6.47 2.84 -17.67
N PRO A 249 -7.76 2.93 -17.28
CA PRO A 249 -8.65 3.98 -17.75
C PRO A 249 -8.04 5.37 -17.53
N GLY A 250 -7.80 6.13 -18.59
CA GLY A 250 -7.22 7.47 -18.51
C GLY A 250 -5.69 7.53 -18.48
N LEU A 251 -4.99 6.40 -18.63
CA LEU A 251 -3.55 6.37 -18.90
C LEU A 251 -3.31 6.33 -20.41
N THR A 252 -2.82 7.42 -20.99
CA THR A 252 -2.29 7.46 -22.36
C THR A 252 -0.81 7.11 -22.34
N LEU A 253 -0.46 5.91 -22.78
CA LEU A 253 0.93 5.51 -23.02
C LEU A 253 1.31 5.88 -24.45
N ASP A 254 2.11 6.94 -24.64
CA ASP A 254 2.87 7.13 -25.88
C ASP A 254 4.03 6.13 -25.89
N LEU A 255 3.76 4.88 -26.26
CA LEU A 255 4.81 3.88 -26.43
C LEU A 255 5.66 4.24 -27.67
N PRO A 256 6.99 4.40 -27.54
CA PRO A 256 7.87 4.59 -28.69
C PRO A 256 7.82 3.32 -29.55
N GLY A 257 7.09 3.39 -30.66
CA GLY A 257 6.86 2.25 -31.56
C GLY A 257 5.42 2.07 -32.02
N SER A 258 4.44 2.78 -31.45
CA SER A 258 3.10 2.87 -32.05
C SER A 258 3.07 3.88 -33.21
N GLY A 259 4.04 3.76 -34.12
CA GLY A 259 3.95 4.33 -35.45
C GLY A 259 3.23 3.34 -36.36
N GLY A 260 1.97 3.61 -36.67
CA GLY A 260 1.19 2.87 -37.67
C GLY A 260 -0.25 3.38 -37.73
N GLY A 261 -0.71 4.05 -38.78
CA GLY A 261 -0.06 4.33 -40.05
C GLY A 261 -0.73 5.48 -40.78
N GLU A 262 -0.07 5.90 -41.85
CA GLU A 262 -0.56 6.82 -42.86
C GLU A 262 -1.95 6.41 -43.36
N GLY A 263 -2.97 7.13 -42.90
CA GLY A 263 -4.24 7.26 -43.60
C GLY A 263 -4.13 8.36 -44.65
N GLY A 264 -3.43 8.05 -45.75
CA GLY A 264 -3.52 8.83 -46.99
C GLY A 264 -4.94 8.76 -47.54
N GLY A 265 -5.77 9.74 -47.19
CA GLY A 265 -7.06 9.99 -47.82
C GLY A 265 -6.94 11.19 -48.74
N GLU A 266 -6.62 10.93 -50.02
CA GLU A 266 -6.88 11.84 -51.13
C GLU A 266 -8.35 12.28 -51.09
N SER A 267 -8.62 13.55 -50.77
CA SER A 267 -9.88 14.17 -51.13
C SER A 267 -9.74 14.78 -52.52
N GLY A 268 -10.28 14.06 -53.50
CA GLY A 268 -10.45 14.54 -54.86
C GLY A 268 -11.40 15.74 -54.87
N GLY A 269 -10.85 16.93 -55.02
CA GLY A 269 -11.57 18.16 -55.35
C GLY A 269 -11.38 18.49 -56.83
N GLY A 270 -12.02 17.72 -57.71
CA GLY A 270 -12.09 18.05 -59.14
C GLY A 270 -13.23 19.02 -59.41
N THR A 271 -12.90 20.28 -59.69
CA THR A 271 -13.78 21.21 -60.40
C THR A 271 -13.34 21.26 -61.86
N PRO A 272 -14.19 20.89 -62.83
CA PRO A 272 -14.09 21.44 -64.17
C PRO A 272 -14.99 22.68 -64.30
N LEU A 273 -14.42 23.67 -64.96
CA LEU A 273 -15.05 24.86 -65.51
C LEU A 273 -16.25 24.49 -66.39
N GLU A 274 -17.36 25.21 -66.22
CA GLU A 274 -18.12 25.92 -67.27
C GLU A 274 -19.00 27.00 -66.61
#